data_AF-A0A6I0F5D2-F1
#
_entry.id   AF-A0A6I0F5D2-F1
#
_cell.length_a   1.000
_cell.length_b   1.000
_cell.length_c   1.000
_cell.angle_alpha   90.00
_cell.angle_beta   90.00
_cell.angle_gamma   90.00
#
_symmetry.space_group_name_H-M   'P 1'
#
loop_
_entity.id
_entity.type
_entity.pdbx_description
1 polymer ?
#
loop_
_entity_poly.entity_id
_entity_poly.type
_entity_poly.pdbx_seq_one_letter_code
_entity_poly.pdbx_strand_id
1 'polypeptide(L)'
;MQENIMLAAEEIAMFCRLQMYVKKGLPIRSSEMGVLIYVQKQVEPVTPLMISNFFQIAKPSVTTMINGLTKKNYLTKVPSPTDGRSYIVSITDKGQRLVASTHDDYFKIIELLKDKMGVEDFTVFLNLLKSANDILKEVKKQ
;
A
#
# COMPACT_ATOMS: atom_id res chain seq x y z
N MET A 1 18.18 7.14 -28.02
CA MET A 1 18.23 7.59 -26.60
C MET A 1 16.95 8.29 -26.17
N GLN A 2 16.44 9.30 -26.91
CA GLN A 2 15.12 9.89 -26.63
C GLN A 2 13.95 8.90 -26.83
N GLU A 3 14.03 8.03 -27.82
CA GLU A 3 13.01 7.00 -28.10
C GLU A 3 12.77 6.05 -26.92
N ASN A 4 13.84 5.57 -26.27
CA ASN A 4 13.74 4.70 -25.09
C ASN A 4 13.08 5.39 -23.89
N ILE A 5 13.22 6.72 -23.76
CA ILE A 5 12.60 7.48 -22.67
C ILE A 5 11.08 7.63 -22.89
N MET A 6 10.67 7.89 -24.13
CA MET A 6 9.25 7.98 -24.49
C MET A 6 8.56 6.64 -24.28
N LEU A 7 9.15 5.55 -24.77
CA LEU A 7 8.64 4.20 -24.55
C LEU A 7 8.54 3.86 -23.06
N ALA A 8 9.57 4.19 -22.27
CA ALA A 8 9.51 3.96 -20.83
C ALA A 8 8.36 4.72 -20.15
N ALA A 9 8.11 5.97 -20.54
CA ALA A 9 7.00 6.76 -20.01
C ALA A 9 5.63 6.15 -20.37
N GLU A 10 5.47 5.67 -21.60
CA GLU A 10 4.26 4.98 -22.07
C GLU A 10 4.00 3.68 -21.31
N GLU A 11 5.03 2.84 -21.17
CA GLU A 11 4.95 1.57 -20.44
C GLU A 11 4.63 1.78 -18.95
N ILE A 12 5.27 2.77 -18.30
CA ILE A 12 4.97 3.12 -16.90
C ILE A 12 3.52 3.58 -16.75
N ALA A 13 3.04 4.44 -17.66
CA ALA A 13 1.67 4.94 -17.62
C ALA A 13 0.65 3.82 -17.87
N MET A 14 0.95 2.91 -18.81
CA MET A 14 0.11 1.76 -19.11
C MET A 14 0.06 0.79 -17.93
N PHE A 15 1.21 0.44 -17.35
CA PHE A 15 1.31 -0.43 -16.19
C PHE A 15 0.50 0.12 -15.01
N CYS A 16 0.69 1.40 -14.67
CA CYS A 16 -0.06 2.06 -13.60
C CYS A 16 -1.58 1.96 -13.83
N ARG A 17 -2.03 2.22 -15.06
CA ARG A 17 -3.44 2.18 -15.42
C ARG A 17 -4.03 0.76 -15.35
N LEU A 18 -3.36 -0.22 -15.93
CA LEU A 18 -3.79 -1.61 -15.90
C LEU A 18 -3.87 -2.14 -14.47
N GLN A 19 -2.86 -1.82 -13.65
CA GLN A 19 -2.83 -2.22 -12.25
C GLN A 19 -3.97 -1.59 -11.43
N MET A 20 -4.40 -0.38 -11.78
CA MET A 20 -5.57 0.26 -11.16
C MET A 20 -6.90 -0.38 -11.55
N TYR A 21 -7.02 -0.94 -12.76
CA TYR A 21 -8.25 -1.58 -13.23
C TYR A 21 -8.42 -3.02 -12.77
N VAL A 22 -7.39 -3.61 -12.17
CA VAL A 22 -7.51 -4.89 -11.48
C VAL A 22 -8.58 -4.76 -10.41
N LYS A 23 -9.77 -5.32 -10.70
CA LYS A 23 -10.84 -5.44 -9.74
C LYS A 23 -10.42 -6.46 -8.69
N LYS A 24 -9.94 -5.96 -7.57
CA LYS A 24 -9.82 -6.76 -6.36
C LYS A 24 -11.22 -6.85 -5.75
N GLY A 25 -11.71 -8.05 -5.44
CA GLY A 25 -13.04 -8.29 -4.86
C GLY A 25 -13.19 -7.78 -3.42
N LEU A 26 -12.65 -6.59 -3.13
CA LEU A 26 -12.48 -6.06 -1.79
C LEU A 26 -13.70 -5.23 -1.38
N PRO A 27 -14.17 -5.36 -0.14
CA PRO A 27 -15.24 -4.52 0.41
C PRO A 27 -14.75 -3.10 0.77
N ILE A 28 -13.48 -2.79 0.50
CA ILE A 28 -12.81 -1.51 0.78
C ILE A 28 -11.86 -1.15 -0.38
N ARG A 29 -11.39 0.11 -0.42
CA ARG A 29 -10.45 0.53 -1.48
C ARG A 29 -9.11 -0.20 -1.33
N SER A 30 -8.41 -0.46 -2.43
CA SER A 30 -7.08 -1.10 -2.42
C SER A 30 -6.07 -0.37 -1.52
N SER A 31 -6.13 0.96 -1.46
CA SER A 31 -5.29 1.77 -0.56
C SER A 31 -5.65 1.58 0.92
N GLU A 32 -6.93 1.46 1.24
CA GLU A 32 -7.40 1.17 2.61
C GLU A 32 -6.98 -0.26 3.03
N MET A 33 -7.04 -1.23 2.10
CA MET A 33 -6.55 -2.58 2.34
C MET A 33 -5.04 -2.60 2.62
N GLY A 34 -4.26 -1.85 1.84
CA GLY A 34 -2.83 -1.68 2.09
C GLY A 34 -2.56 -1.19 3.52
N VAL A 35 -3.31 -0.18 3.98
CA VAL A 35 -3.21 0.32 5.37
C VAL A 35 -3.57 -0.77 6.39
N LEU A 36 -4.63 -1.55 6.18
CA LEU A 36 -4.99 -2.65 7.09
C LEU A 36 -3.87 -3.71 7.19
N ILE A 37 -3.36 -4.16 6.04
CA ILE A 37 -2.25 -5.12 5.99
C ILE A 37 -1.02 -4.55 6.69
N TYR A 38 -0.71 -3.27 6.48
CA TYR A 38 0.40 -2.62 7.14
C TYR A 38 0.21 -2.61 8.67
N VAL A 39 -0.95 -2.16 9.17
CA VAL A 39 -1.22 -2.12 10.62
C VAL A 39 -1.19 -3.52 11.23
N GLN A 40 -1.71 -4.54 10.56
CA GLN A 40 -1.69 -5.93 11.04
C GLN A 40 -0.25 -6.48 11.19
N LYS A 41 0.66 -6.07 10.32
CA LYS A 41 2.05 -6.57 10.31
C LYS A 41 2.94 -5.91 11.37
N GLN A 42 2.53 -4.79 11.95
CA GLN A 42 3.33 -4.10 12.95
C GLN A 42 3.11 -4.72 14.33
N VAL A 43 4.22 -4.95 15.03
CA VAL A 43 4.20 -5.35 16.45
C VAL A 43 3.96 -4.13 17.35
N GLU A 44 4.51 -2.98 16.94
CA GLU A 44 4.42 -1.73 17.68
C GLU A 44 3.16 -0.91 17.32
N PRO A 45 2.67 -0.06 18.24
CA PRO A 45 1.56 0.85 17.97
C PRO A 45 1.79 1.72 16.73
N VAL A 46 0.84 1.70 15.80
CA VAL A 46 0.97 2.42 14.53
C VAL A 46 0.41 3.83 14.64
N THR A 47 1.18 4.83 14.26
CA THR A 47 0.71 6.22 14.18
C THR A 47 0.33 6.62 12.74
N PRO A 48 -0.55 7.63 12.55
CA PRO A 48 -0.81 8.20 11.23
C PRO A 48 0.45 8.69 10.51
N LEU A 49 1.46 9.15 11.27
CA LEU A 49 2.75 9.57 10.71
C LEU A 49 3.51 8.38 10.11
N MET A 50 3.53 7.23 10.79
CA MET A 50 4.15 6.01 10.27
C MET A 50 3.50 5.56 8.96
N ILE A 51 2.16 5.59 8.90
CA ILE A 51 1.42 5.23 7.67
C ILE A 51 1.74 6.23 6.55
N SER A 52 1.76 7.53 6.84
CA SER A 52 2.11 8.58 5.87
C SER A 52 3.50 8.38 5.29
N ASN A 53 4.49 8.10 6.15
CA ASN A 53 5.87 7.85 5.75
C ASN A 53 6.03 6.55 4.96
N PHE A 54 5.33 5.48 5.36
CA PHE A 54 5.42 4.19 4.68
C PHE A 54 4.80 4.24 3.28
N PHE A 55 3.58 4.76 3.16
CA PHE A 55 2.86 4.82 1.87
C PHE A 55 3.23 6.05 1.03
N GLN A 56 4.08 6.95 1.52
CA GLN A 56 4.50 8.16 0.82
C GLN A 56 3.31 9.05 0.41
N ILE A 57 2.29 9.15 1.24
CA ILE A 57 1.07 9.94 1.01
C ILE A 57 0.87 11.01 2.09
N ALA A 58 0.12 12.06 1.76
CA ALA A 58 -0.12 13.18 2.67
C ALA A 58 -0.96 12.77 3.90
N LYS A 59 -0.69 13.42 5.04
CA LYS A 59 -1.39 13.19 6.32
C LYS A 59 -2.93 13.31 6.22
N PRO A 60 -3.51 14.26 5.46
CA PRO A 60 -4.97 14.32 5.26
C PRO A 60 -5.51 13.05 4.60
N SER A 61 -4.83 12.51 3.58
CA SER A 61 -5.23 11.27 2.91
C SER A 61 -5.20 10.07 3.84
N VAL A 62 -4.15 9.97 4.67
CA VAL A 62 -4.06 8.94 5.73
C VAL A 62 -5.22 9.06 6.69
N THR A 63 -5.52 10.27 7.16
CA THR A 63 -6.62 10.53 8.09
C THR A 63 -7.97 10.10 7.52
N THR A 64 -8.24 10.43 6.25
CA THR A 64 -9.45 9.99 5.55
C THR A 64 -9.56 8.48 5.48
N MET A 65 -8.46 7.77 5.15
CA MET A 65 -8.46 6.30 5.11
C MET A 65 -8.69 5.69 6.49
N ILE A 66 -7.99 6.18 7.53
CA ILE A 66 -8.18 5.70 8.90
C ILE A 66 -9.63 5.93 9.35
N ASN A 67 -10.20 7.11 9.08
CA ASN A 67 -11.59 7.41 9.41
C ASN A 67 -12.56 6.46 8.71
N GLY A 68 -12.36 6.18 7.41
CA GLY A 68 -13.15 5.22 6.66
C GLY A 68 -13.08 3.81 7.23
N LEU A 69 -11.88 3.34 7.57
CA LEU A 69 -11.64 2.04 8.18
C LEU A 69 -12.20 1.93 9.60
N THR A 70 -12.11 3.00 10.38
CA THR A 70 -12.68 3.06 11.75
C THR A 70 -14.20 3.03 11.70
N LYS A 71 -14.84 3.80 10.80
CA LYS A 71 -16.30 3.79 10.60
C LYS A 71 -16.83 2.41 10.20
N LYS A 72 -16.03 1.63 9.47
CA LYS A 72 -16.35 0.24 9.08
C LYS A 72 -16.00 -0.80 10.16
N ASN A 73 -15.46 -0.38 11.31
CA ASN A 73 -15.00 -1.21 12.42
C ASN A 73 -13.83 -2.15 12.06
N TYR A 74 -12.96 -1.76 11.13
CA TYR A 74 -11.74 -2.52 10.79
C TYR A 74 -10.51 -2.04 11.55
N LEU A 75 -10.47 -0.77 11.94
CA LEU A 75 -9.46 -0.18 12.81
C LEU A 75 -10.13 0.43 14.04
N THR A 76 -9.38 0.51 15.13
CA THR A 76 -9.70 1.34 16.30
C THR A 76 -8.64 2.40 16.49
N LYS A 77 -9.03 3.52 17.12
CA LYS A 77 -8.13 4.61 17.50
C LYS A 77 -8.03 4.66 19.01
N VAL A 78 -6.80 4.74 19.51
CA VAL A 78 -6.53 4.93 20.94
C VAL A 78 -5.69 6.19 21.08
N PRO A 79 -6.00 7.11 22.02
CA PRO A 79 -5.13 8.24 22.31
C PRO A 79 -3.69 7.79 22.54
N SER A 80 -2.72 8.51 21.99
CA SER A 80 -1.33 8.13 22.19
C SER A 80 -0.96 8.31 23.67
N PRO A 81 -0.35 7.32 24.33
CA PRO A 81 0.07 7.44 25.72
C PRO A 81 1.21 8.47 25.91
N THR A 82 1.90 8.84 24.82
CA THR A 82 3.04 9.77 24.82
C THR A 82 2.69 11.18 24.34
N ASP A 83 1.57 11.35 23.62
CA ASP A 83 1.13 12.63 23.07
C ASP A 83 -0.39 12.67 22.97
N GLY A 84 -1.05 13.39 23.89
CA GLY A 84 -2.51 13.52 23.91
C GLY A 84 -3.13 14.21 22.68
N ARG A 85 -2.30 14.83 21.81
CA ARG A 85 -2.75 15.41 20.52
C ARG A 85 -2.67 14.40 19.37
N SER A 86 -2.10 13.22 19.61
CA SER A 86 -1.93 12.16 18.63
C SER A 86 -2.73 10.91 19.03
N TYR A 87 -2.85 9.97 18.10
CA TYR A 87 -3.48 8.68 18.35
C TYR A 87 -2.70 7.56 17.67
N ILE A 88 -2.79 6.38 18.25
CA ILE A 88 -2.36 5.13 17.65
C ILE A 88 -3.56 4.42 17.04
N VAL A 89 -3.31 3.60 16.02
CA VAL A 89 -4.30 2.74 15.39
C VAL A 89 -3.95 1.28 15.61
N SER A 90 -4.97 0.50 15.90
CA SER A 90 -4.87 -0.95 16.06
C SER A 90 -5.92 -1.62 15.19
N ILE A 91 -5.59 -2.79 14.65
CA ILE A 91 -6.53 -3.59 13.88
C ILE A 91 -7.53 -4.29 14.81
N THR A 92 -8.80 -4.31 14.44
CA THR A 92 -9.84 -5.05 15.18
C THR A 92 -9.90 -6.51 14.69
N ASP A 93 -10.58 -7.40 15.42
CA ASP A 93 -10.80 -8.77 14.96
C ASP A 93 -11.52 -8.83 13.60
N LYS A 94 -12.45 -7.88 13.36
CA LYS A 94 -13.13 -7.75 12.07
C LYS A 94 -12.14 -7.35 10.97
N GLY A 95 -11.20 -6.46 11.27
CA GLY A 95 -10.13 -6.08 10.36
C GLY A 95 -9.20 -7.26 10.05
N GLN A 96 -8.80 -8.01 11.07
CA GLN A 96 -7.94 -9.20 10.90
C GLN A 96 -8.61 -10.26 10.01
N ARG A 97 -9.90 -10.56 10.26
CA ARG A 97 -10.68 -11.48 9.43
C ARG A 97 -10.76 -11.01 7.97
N LEU A 98 -10.95 -9.72 7.75
CA LEU A 98 -10.98 -9.16 6.40
C LEU A 98 -9.64 -9.36 5.69
N VAL A 99 -8.52 -9.05 6.35
CA VAL A 99 -7.20 -9.25 5.74
C VAL A 99 -6.99 -10.73 5.42
N ALA A 100 -7.31 -11.64 6.34
CA ALA A 100 -7.18 -13.07 6.12
C ALA A 100 -8.04 -13.56 4.93
N SER A 101 -9.29 -13.10 4.82
CA SER A 101 -10.22 -13.56 3.78
C SER A 101 -9.97 -12.96 2.40
N THR A 102 -9.16 -11.90 2.30
CA THR A 102 -8.91 -11.18 1.03
C THR A 102 -7.43 -11.07 0.70
N HIS A 103 -6.58 -11.75 1.47
CA HIS A 103 -5.14 -11.81 1.26
C HIS A 103 -4.83 -12.24 -0.18
N ASP A 104 -5.41 -13.37 -0.60
CA ASP A 104 -5.16 -13.95 -1.91
C ASP A 104 -5.67 -13.04 -3.04
N ASP A 105 -6.87 -12.47 -2.89
CA ASP A 105 -7.41 -11.50 -3.85
C ASP A 105 -6.54 -10.24 -3.96
N TYR A 106 -5.89 -9.83 -2.88
CA TYR A 106 -5.01 -8.66 -2.89
C TYR A 106 -3.69 -8.93 -3.63
N PHE A 107 -3.14 -10.14 -3.52
CA PHE A 107 -1.87 -10.53 -4.13
C PHE A 107 -2.00 -11.22 -5.49
N LYS A 108 -3.19 -11.66 -5.88
CA LYS A 108 -3.49 -12.44 -7.09
C LYS A 108 -2.80 -11.98 -8.36
N ILE A 109 -2.76 -10.67 -8.62
CA ILE A 109 -2.10 -10.16 -9.84
C ILE A 109 -0.58 -10.21 -9.74
N ILE A 110 -0.02 -9.96 -8.55
CA ILE A 110 1.43 -10.08 -8.36
C ILE A 110 1.86 -11.54 -8.49
N GLU A 111 1.04 -12.47 -7.97
CA GLU A 111 1.24 -13.91 -8.18
C GLU A 111 1.12 -14.28 -9.65
N LEU A 112 0.10 -13.79 -10.37
CA LEU A 112 -0.03 -14.00 -11.80
C LEU A 112 1.19 -13.48 -12.59
N LEU A 113 1.70 -12.31 -12.25
CA LEU A 113 2.92 -11.76 -12.87
C LEU A 113 4.11 -12.67 -12.60
N LYS A 114 4.32 -13.10 -11.35
CA LYS A 114 5.39 -14.04 -11.00
C LYS A 114 5.27 -15.35 -11.77
N ASP A 115 4.07 -15.92 -11.86
CA ASP A 115 3.84 -17.20 -12.52
C ASP A 115 4.01 -17.12 -14.04
N LYS A 116 3.61 -16.00 -14.65
CA LYS A 116 3.71 -15.79 -16.11
C LYS A 116 5.08 -15.32 -16.58
N MET A 117 5.81 -14.57 -15.75
CA MET A 117 7.18 -14.14 -16.04
C MET A 117 8.19 -15.23 -15.69
N GLY A 118 7.89 -16.09 -14.73
CA GLY A 118 8.87 -16.98 -14.13
C GLY A 118 9.66 -16.29 -13.01
N VAL A 119 10.27 -17.10 -12.15
CA VAL A 119 10.88 -16.63 -10.89
C VAL A 119 12.07 -15.71 -11.13
N GLU A 120 12.89 -16.00 -12.15
CA GLU A 120 14.10 -15.23 -12.47
C GLU A 120 13.74 -13.82 -12.94
N ASP A 121 12.93 -13.70 -13.99
CA ASP A 121 12.48 -12.41 -14.54
C ASP A 121 11.67 -11.60 -13.53
N PHE A 122 10.82 -12.24 -12.74
CA PHE A 122 10.09 -11.56 -11.67
C PHE A 122 11.03 -10.99 -10.59
N THR A 123 12.10 -11.71 -10.26
CA THR A 123 13.11 -11.23 -9.30
C THR A 123 13.85 -10.01 -9.85
N VAL A 124 14.22 -10.04 -11.13
CA VAL A 124 14.82 -8.88 -11.81
C VAL A 124 13.85 -7.69 -11.80
N PHE A 125 12.59 -7.91 -12.19
CA PHE A 125 11.54 -6.88 -12.18
C PHE A 125 11.38 -6.24 -10.79
N LEU A 126 11.30 -7.06 -9.73
CA LEU A 126 11.17 -6.57 -8.36
C LEU A 126 12.37 -5.70 -7.95
N ASN A 127 13.59 -6.10 -8.33
CA ASN A 127 14.80 -5.36 -7.99
C ASN A 127 14.88 -4.02 -8.74
N LEU A 128 14.54 -4.01 -10.04
CA LEU A 128 14.48 -2.78 -10.83
C LEU A 128 13.41 -1.82 -10.29
N LEU A 129 12.23 -2.34 -9.93
CA LEU A 129 11.16 -1.53 -9.34
C LEU A 129 11.57 -0.94 -7.98
N LYS A 130 12.29 -1.70 -7.15
CA LYS A 130 12.86 -1.18 -5.89
C LYS A 130 13.84 -0.04 -6.16
N SER A 131 14.79 -0.24 -7.08
CA SER A 131 15.75 0.79 -7.47
C SER A 131 15.07 2.06 -7.97
N ALA A 132 14.04 1.93 -8.83
CA ALA A 132 13.27 3.07 -9.31
C ALA A 132 12.55 3.80 -8.17
N ASN A 133 11.93 3.06 -7.24
CA ASN A 133 11.26 3.64 -6.08
C ASN A 133 12.22 4.42 -5.18
N ASP A 134 13.46 3.96 -4.99
CA ASP A 134 14.42 4.65 -4.14
C ASP A 134 14.91 5.95 -4.78
N ILE A 135 15.18 5.96 -6.09
CA ILE A 135 15.48 7.18 -6.86
C ILE A 135 14.34 8.20 -6.75
N LEU A 136 13.09 7.77 -6.95
CA LEU A 136 11.93 8.66 -6.89
C LEU A 136 11.68 9.23 -5.49
N LYS A 137 12.02 8.49 -4.42
CA LYS A 137 11.93 9.00 -3.04
C LYS A 137 12.94 10.11 -2.76
N GLU A 138 14.12 10.08 -3.38
CA GLU A 138 15.14 11.13 -3.22
C GLU A 138 14.66 12.45 -3.81
N VAL A 139 14.07 12.41 -5.01
CA VAL A 139 13.52 13.60 -5.69
C VAL A 139 12.44 14.29 -4.85
N LYS A 140 11.61 13.53 -4.14
CA LYS A 140 10.51 14.06 -3.31
C LYS A 140 10.99 14.71 -2.00
N LYS A 141 12.22 14.42 -1.55
CA LYS A 141 12.80 15.01 -0.33
C LYS A 141 13.44 16.39 -0.58
N GLN A 142 13.69 16.74 -1.85
CA GLN A 142 14.11 18.07 -2.29
C GLN A 142 12.88 18.97 -2.47
#